data_AF-A0A8B5XHD4-F1
#
_entry.id   AF-A0A8B5XHD4-F1
#
_cell.length_a   1.000
_cell.length_b   1.000
_cell.length_c   1.000
_cell.angle_alpha   90.00
_cell.angle_beta   90.00
_cell.angle_gamma   90.00
#
_symmetry.space_group_name_H-M   'P 1'
#
loop_
_entity.id
_entity.type
_entity.pdbx_description
1 polymer ?
#
loop_
_entity_poly.entity_id
_entity_poly.type
_entity_poly.pdbx_seq_one_letter_code
_entity_poly.pdbx_strand_id
1 'polypeptide(L)'
;MDETRQQKAIDSLRDWSKWLIGLDFAAATGCVVVLQRDAIESAFLTLAIAAFAFSVIASILVVRSLASLVEVLPWTDANNDLESVFHYRVLGSFLLGHLVYIQTGFFLAGVLFFLAWVV
;
A
#
# COMPACT_ATOMS: atom_id res chain seq x y z
N MET A 1 -23.02 5.76 11.34
CA MET A 1 -22.05 4.71 10.97
C MET A 1 -21.43 4.20 12.27
N ASP A 2 -21.47 2.91 12.61
CA ASP A 2 -21.01 2.49 13.95
C ASP A 2 -19.48 2.67 14.09
N GLU A 3 -19.01 3.26 15.20
CA GLU A 3 -17.59 3.45 15.54
C GLU A 3 -16.81 2.12 15.46
N THR A 4 -17.45 1.03 15.89
CA THR A 4 -16.92 -0.34 15.79
C THR A 4 -16.72 -0.82 14.34
N ARG A 5 -17.49 -0.32 13.36
CA ARG A 5 -17.30 -0.66 11.94
C ARG A 5 -16.10 0.09 11.35
N GLN A 6 -15.89 1.35 11.74
CA GLN A 6 -14.74 2.14 11.28
C GLN A 6 -13.42 1.59 11.81
N GLN A 7 -13.37 1.23 13.09
CA GLN A 7 -12.17 0.66 13.69
C GLN A 7 -11.79 -0.69 13.06
N LYS A 8 -12.78 -1.56 12.81
CA LYS A 8 -12.57 -2.81 12.06
C LYS A 8 -12.04 -2.57 10.64
N ALA A 9 -12.51 -1.54 9.96
CA ALA A 9 -12.02 -1.19 8.62
C ALA A 9 -10.56 -0.72 8.65
N ILE A 10 -10.20 0.11 9.63
CA ILE A 10 -8.82 0.57 9.84
C ILE A 10 -7.90 -0.59 10.16
N ASP A 11 -8.29 -1.48 11.07
CA ASP A 11 -7.50 -2.65 11.44
C ASP A 11 -7.31 -3.60 10.24
N SER A 12 -8.38 -3.85 9.49
CA SER A 12 -8.31 -4.66 8.27
C SER A 12 -7.40 -4.04 7.20
N LEU A 13 -7.44 -2.73 7.00
CA LEU A 13 -6.55 -2.03 6.07
C LEU A 13 -5.09 -2.11 6.53
N ARG A 14 -4.85 -1.93 7.83
CA ARG A 14 -3.52 -2.01 8.41
C ARG A 14 -2.92 -3.41 8.23
N ASP A 15 -3.70 -4.44 8.51
CA ASP A 15 -3.23 -5.82 8.38
C ASP A 15 -3.04 -6.22 6.91
N TRP A 16 -3.91 -5.75 6.01
CA TRP A 16 -3.72 -5.90 4.57
C TRP A 16 -2.42 -5.24 4.08
N SER A 17 -2.15 -4.00 4.49
CA SER A 17 -0.91 -3.29 4.15
C SER A 17 0.34 -4.01 4.67
N LYS A 18 0.31 -4.57 5.90
CA LYS A 18 1.42 -5.38 6.42
C LYS A 18 1.65 -6.65 5.59
N TRP A 19 0.58 -7.35 5.22
CA TRP A 19 0.67 -8.53 4.36
C TRP A 19 1.27 -8.18 2.99
N LEU A 20 0.84 -7.08 2.38
CA LEU A 20 1.39 -6.59 1.11
C LEU A 20 2.89 -6.29 1.20
N ILE A 21 3.36 -5.67 2.29
CA ILE A 21 4.79 -5.42 2.48
C ILE A 21 5.58 -6.73 2.45
N GLY A 22 5.12 -7.75 3.18
CA GLY A 22 5.79 -9.06 3.20
C GLY A 22 5.83 -9.71 1.82
N LEU A 23 4.72 -9.65 1.08
CA LEU A 23 4.61 -10.19 -0.27
C LEU A 23 5.54 -9.46 -1.26
N ASP A 24 5.56 -8.13 -1.23
CA ASP A 24 6.42 -7.30 -2.08
C ASP A 24 7.91 -7.56 -1.81
N PHE A 25 8.31 -7.69 -0.54
CA PHE A 25 9.68 -8.05 -0.19
C PHE A 25 10.08 -9.43 -0.71
N ALA A 26 9.20 -10.42 -0.56
CA ALA A 26 9.46 -11.77 -1.07
C ALA A 26 9.60 -11.77 -2.60
N ALA A 27 8.69 -11.07 -3.31
CA ALA A 27 8.70 -10.95 -4.76
C ALA A 27 9.93 -10.20 -5.27
N ALA A 28 10.26 -9.05 -4.68
CA ALA A 28 11.44 -8.26 -5.03
C ALA A 28 12.74 -9.05 -4.78
N THR A 29 12.85 -9.75 -3.65
CA THR A 29 14.01 -10.60 -3.35
C THR A 29 14.17 -11.73 -4.37
N GLY A 30 13.07 -12.39 -4.73
CA GLY A 30 13.06 -13.40 -5.79
C GLY A 30 13.55 -12.85 -7.12
N CYS A 31 13.08 -11.66 -7.51
CA CYS A 31 13.53 -10.98 -8.73
C CYS A 31 15.03 -10.64 -8.69
N VAL A 32 15.56 -10.15 -7.55
CA VAL A 32 16.99 -9.84 -7.41
C VAL A 32 17.86 -11.10 -7.59
N VAL A 33 17.46 -12.23 -7.01
CA VAL A 33 18.20 -13.49 -7.15
C VAL A 33 18.24 -13.97 -8.59
N VAL A 34 17.15 -13.76 -9.35
CA VAL A 34 17.09 -14.10 -10.77
C VAL A 34 17.96 -13.14 -11.60
N LEU A 35 17.95 -11.85 -11.31
CA LEU A 35 18.78 -10.83 -11.97
C LEU A 35 20.27 -11.17 -11.90
N GLN A 36 20.71 -11.76 -10.78
CA GLN A 36 22.10 -12.16 -10.57
C GLN A 36 22.52 -13.35 -11.44
N ARG A 37 21.57 -14.14 -11.97
CA ARG A 37 21.83 -15.32 -12.79
C ARG A 37 21.87 -15.04 -14.28
N ASP A 38 21.02 -14.13 -14.76
CA ASP A 38 20.95 -13.73 -16.18
C ASP A 38 20.79 -12.21 -16.32
N ALA A 39 21.84 -11.56 -16.83
CA ALA A 39 21.90 -10.10 -16.94
C ALA A 39 21.24 -9.54 -18.21
N ILE A 40 20.90 -10.38 -19.19
CA ILE A 40 20.68 -9.97 -20.59
C ILE A 40 19.25 -9.47 -20.84
N GLU A 41 18.26 -9.84 -20.01
CA GLU A 41 16.87 -9.34 -20.10
C GLU A 41 16.39 -8.66 -18.81
N SER A 42 17.29 -7.87 -18.23
CA SER A 42 17.20 -7.31 -16.88
C SER A 42 16.32 -6.07 -16.73
N ALA A 43 15.90 -5.42 -17.82
CA ALA A 43 15.17 -4.15 -17.75
C ALA A 43 13.76 -4.30 -17.12
N PHE A 44 12.99 -5.28 -17.56
CA PHE A 44 11.64 -5.55 -17.00
C PHE A 44 11.72 -6.03 -15.55
N LEU A 45 12.70 -6.86 -15.23
CA LEU A 45 12.93 -7.35 -13.87
C LEU A 45 13.35 -6.23 -12.92
N THR A 46 14.22 -5.32 -13.39
CA THR A 46 14.62 -4.11 -12.63
C THR A 46 13.42 -3.18 -12.40
N LEU A 47 12.56 -3.02 -13.40
CA LEU A 47 11.34 -2.21 -13.29
C LEU A 47 10.33 -2.84 -12.32
N ALA A 48 10.20 -4.17 -12.32
CA ALA A 48 9.37 -4.92 -11.37
C ALA A 48 9.88 -4.74 -9.93
N ILE A 49 11.18 -4.87 -9.69
CA ILE A 49 11.80 -4.63 -8.37
C ILE A 49 11.53 -3.19 -7.91
N ALA A 50 11.71 -2.21 -8.79
CA ALA A 50 11.43 -0.81 -8.47
C ALA A 50 9.95 -0.59 -8.12
N ALA A 51 9.02 -1.18 -8.88
CA ALA A 51 7.59 -1.09 -8.62
C ALA A 51 7.20 -1.71 -7.26
N PHE A 52 7.73 -2.89 -6.92
CA PHE A 52 7.53 -3.51 -5.61
C PHE A 52 8.10 -2.65 -4.48
N ALA A 53 9.29 -2.06 -4.66
CA ALA A 53 9.86 -1.15 -3.66
C ALA A 53 8.99 0.10 -3.45
N PHE A 54 8.44 0.69 -4.50
CA PHE A 54 7.49 1.80 -4.40
C PHE A 54 6.17 1.39 -3.72
N SER A 55 5.66 0.19 -3.98
CA SER A 55 4.49 -0.38 -3.30
C SER A 55 4.72 -0.51 -1.79
N VAL A 56 5.90 -1.00 -1.38
CA VAL A 56 6.29 -1.08 0.04
C VAL A 56 6.32 0.29 0.70
N ILE A 57 6.94 1.29 0.06
CA ILE A 57 7.01 2.66 0.59
C ILE A 57 5.59 3.23 0.77
N ALA A 58 4.72 3.07 -0.22
CA ALA A 58 3.32 3.49 -0.14
C ALA A 58 2.59 2.78 1.01
N SER A 59 2.80 1.47 1.18
CA SER A 59 2.21 0.68 2.26
C SER A 59 2.66 1.15 3.65
N ILE A 60 3.96 1.47 3.82
CA ILE A 60 4.48 2.03 5.07
C ILE A 60 3.82 3.37 5.39
N LEU A 61 3.65 4.25 4.38
CA LEU A 61 2.96 5.52 4.55
C LEU A 61 1.49 5.32 4.95
N VAL A 62 0.79 4.36 4.33
CA VAL A 62 -0.58 3.98 4.70
C VAL A 62 -0.64 3.49 6.15
N VAL A 63 0.23 2.55 6.56
CA VAL A 63 0.26 2.03 7.93
C VAL A 63 0.53 3.13 8.95
N ARG A 64 1.49 4.02 8.66
CA ARG A 64 1.82 5.16 9.54
C ARG A 64 0.65 6.12 9.66
N SER A 65 -0.05 6.37 8.57
CA SER A 65 -1.21 7.25 8.56
C SER A 65 -2.41 6.68 9.31
N LEU A 66 -2.67 5.39 9.15
CA LEU A 66 -3.71 4.67 9.89
C LEU A 66 -3.43 4.67 11.39
N ALA A 67 -2.18 4.49 11.81
CA ALA A 67 -1.79 4.59 13.22
C ALA A 67 -2.09 5.99 13.80
N SER A 68 -1.82 7.05 13.02
CA SER A 68 -2.16 8.42 13.40
C SER A 68 -3.67 8.68 13.46
N LEU A 69 -4.50 8.02 12.63
CA LEU A 69 -5.96 8.13 12.74
C LEU A 69 -6.49 7.48 14.03
N VAL A 70 -5.95 6.31 14.39
CA VAL A 70 -6.41 5.57 15.58
C VAL A 70 -6.18 6.38 16.86
N GLU A 71 -5.10 7.15 16.92
CA GLU A 71 -4.78 8.03 18.05
C GLU A 71 -5.68 9.27 18.18
N VAL A 72 -6.44 9.62 17.12
CA VAL A 72 -7.25 10.86 17.04
C VAL A 72 -8.77 10.58 17.15
N LEU A 73 -9.18 9.32 17.29
CA LEU A 73 -10.59 8.99 17.56
C LEU A 73 -10.99 9.34 19.01
N PRO A 74 -12.17 9.92 19.25
CA PRO A 74 -13.32 9.98 18.34
C PRO A 74 -13.42 11.29 17.55
N TRP A 75 -13.47 11.19 16.22
CA TRP A 75 -13.74 12.31 15.33
C TRP A 75 -15.25 12.39 15.07
N THR A 76 -15.92 13.28 15.79
CA THR A 76 -17.33 13.61 15.58
C THR A 76 -17.39 14.94 14.85
N ASP A 77 -17.93 14.97 13.63
CA ASP A 77 -18.20 16.23 12.92
C ASP A 77 -19.25 17.05 13.70
N ALA A 78 -19.24 18.37 13.58
CA ALA A 78 -20.12 19.29 14.31
C ALA A 78 -21.63 19.03 14.07
N ASN A 79 -21.96 18.29 13.00
CA ASN A 79 -23.32 17.86 12.65
C ASN A 79 -23.67 16.42 13.09
N ASN A 80 -22.79 15.73 13.84
CA ASN A 80 -23.00 14.36 14.33
C ASN A 80 -23.12 13.29 13.22
N ASP A 81 -22.66 13.61 12.00
CA ASP A 81 -22.54 12.66 10.90
C ASP A 81 -21.16 12.01 10.89
N LEU A 82 -21.14 10.69 10.69
CA LEU A 82 -19.90 9.93 10.65
C LEU A 82 -19.30 9.96 9.24
N GLU A 83 -18.34 10.86 9.04
CA GLU A 83 -17.54 10.88 7.81
C GLU A 83 -16.71 9.60 7.66
N SER A 84 -16.69 9.08 6.43
CA SER A 84 -15.93 7.89 6.06
C SER A 84 -14.43 8.15 6.18
N VAL A 85 -13.70 7.22 6.83
CA VAL A 85 -12.23 7.17 7.01
C VAL A 85 -11.44 7.46 5.71
N PHE A 86 -12.04 7.18 4.55
CA PHE A 86 -11.45 7.46 3.23
C PHE A 86 -11.25 8.96 2.91
N HIS A 87 -11.97 9.86 3.60
CA HIS A 87 -11.84 11.31 3.43
C HIS A 87 -10.75 11.92 4.32
N TYR A 88 -10.10 11.13 5.16
CA TYR A 88 -9.08 11.64 6.06
C TYR A 88 -7.85 12.14 5.27
N ARG A 89 -7.50 13.42 5.47
CA ARG A 89 -6.28 14.03 4.94
C ARG A 89 -5.10 13.65 5.82
N VAL A 90 -4.24 12.80 5.27
CA VAL A 90 -3.06 12.27 5.96
C VAL A 90 -1.88 13.25 5.91
N LEU A 91 -1.85 14.16 4.95
CA LEU A 91 -0.72 15.08 4.79
C LEU A 91 -1.13 16.32 3.99
N GLY A 92 -1.79 17.29 4.62
CA GLY A 92 -2.12 18.62 4.08
C GLY A 92 -3.13 18.67 2.91
N SER A 93 -3.00 17.78 1.92
CA SER A 93 -3.85 17.66 0.72
C SER A 93 -4.05 16.22 0.22
N PHE A 94 -3.32 15.22 0.72
CA PHE A 94 -3.48 13.83 0.24
C PHE A 94 -4.51 13.05 1.08
N LEU A 95 -5.54 12.55 0.40
CA LEU A 95 -6.56 11.68 0.98
C LEU A 95 -6.01 10.27 1.19
N LEU A 96 -6.33 9.65 2.32
CA LEU A 96 -5.97 8.26 2.64
C LEU A 96 -6.38 7.30 1.50
N GLY A 97 -7.53 7.54 0.86
CA GLY A 97 -7.97 6.76 -0.29
C GLY A 97 -6.98 6.78 -1.46
N HIS A 98 -6.34 7.92 -1.76
CA HIS A 98 -5.38 8.00 -2.85
C HIS A 98 -4.11 7.19 -2.56
N LEU A 99 -3.65 7.16 -1.31
CA LEU A 99 -2.49 6.34 -0.91
C LEU A 99 -2.75 4.84 -1.11
N VAL A 100 -3.95 4.36 -0.76
CA VAL A 100 -4.35 2.96 -0.96
C VAL A 100 -4.45 2.59 -2.45
N TYR A 101 -4.99 3.50 -3.27
CA TYR A 101 -5.03 3.33 -4.73
C TYR A 101 -3.62 3.29 -5.33
N ILE A 102 -2.74 4.19 -4.90
CA ILE A 102 -1.34 4.25 -5.35
C ILE A 102 -0.61 2.95 -4.98
N GLN A 103 -0.74 2.49 -3.73
CA GLN A 103 -0.16 1.22 -3.27
C GLN A 103 -0.58 0.05 -4.16
N THR A 104 -1.89 -0.10 -4.37
CA THR A 104 -2.45 -1.19 -5.19
C THR A 104 -2.03 -1.07 -6.65
N GLY A 105 -1.95 0.15 -7.19
CA GLY A 105 -1.50 0.42 -8.54
C GLY A 105 -0.05 0.00 -8.77
N PHE A 106 0.86 0.33 -7.84
CA PHE A 106 2.26 -0.07 -7.94
C PHE A 106 2.45 -1.58 -7.77
N PHE A 107 1.70 -2.21 -6.87
CA PHE A 107 1.69 -3.67 -6.73
C PHE A 107 1.31 -4.35 -8.05
N LEU A 108 0.19 -3.94 -8.66
CA LEU A 108 -0.26 -4.48 -9.94
C LEU A 108 0.74 -4.23 -11.07
N ALA A 109 1.34 -3.04 -11.12
CA ALA A 109 2.39 -2.75 -12.09
C ALA A 109 3.61 -3.69 -11.92
N GLY A 110 4.04 -3.93 -10.68
CA GLY A 110 5.12 -4.90 -10.38
C GLY A 110 4.78 -6.32 -10.85
N VAL A 111 3.56 -6.78 -10.60
CA VAL A 111 3.08 -8.09 -11.07
C VAL A 111 3.04 -8.16 -12.60
N LEU A 112 2.57 -7.10 -13.27
CA LEU A 112 2.53 -7.05 -14.74
C LEU A 112 3.93 -7.11 -15.35
N PHE A 113 4.88 -6.34 -14.83
CA PHE A 113 6.26 -6.38 -15.31
C PHE A 113 6.93 -7.73 -15.03
N PHE A 114 6.63 -8.36 -13.89
CA PHE A 114 7.09 -9.70 -13.60
C PHE A 114 6.53 -10.72 -14.59
N LEU A 115 5.21 -10.72 -14.85
CA LEU A 115 4.59 -11.61 -15.81
C LEU A 115 5.10 -11.37 -17.24
N ALA A 116 5.28 -10.11 -17.64
CA ALA A 116 5.83 -9.76 -18.95
C ALA A 116 7.28 -10.22 -19.14
N TRP A 117 8.04 -10.40 -18.06
CA TRP A 117 9.37 -11.00 -18.10
C TRP A 117 9.32 -12.53 -18.14
N VAL A 118 8.32 -13.17 -17.49
CA VAL A 118 8.17 -14.64 -17.47
C VAL A 118 7.73 -15.21 -18.83
N VAL A 119 6.92 -14.47 -19.58
CA VAL A 119 6.35 -14.87 -20.89
C VAL A 119 7.35 -14.67 -22.02
#